data_AF-A0A523HPR9-F1
#
_entry.id   AF-A0A523HPR9-F1
#
_cell.length_a   1.000
_cell.length_b   1.000
_cell.length_c   1.000
_cell.angle_alpha   90.00
_cell.angle_beta   90.00
_cell.angle_gamma   90.00
#
_symmetry.space_group_name_H-M   'P 1'
#
loop_
_entity.id
_entity.type
_entity.pdbx_description
1 polymer ?
#
loop_
_entity_poly.entity_id
_entity_poly.type
_entity_poly.pdbx_seq_one_letter_code
_entity_poly.pdbx_strand_id
1 'polypeptide(L)' 'MTTSYAVPAGDLDGDGDLDVVVGNDRAQNLIYSNDGTGRFSLTGYLAQEPDLTRDVQLADLN' A
#
# COMPACT_ATOMS: atom_id res chain seq x y z
N MET A 1 15.73 -5.30 -9.71
CA MET A 1 14.34 -5.21 -10.19
C MET A 1 13.46 -5.73 -9.06
N THR A 2 12.51 -4.94 -8.61
CA THR A 2 11.51 -5.37 -7.61
C THR A 2 10.29 -5.89 -8.35
N THR A 3 9.67 -6.95 -7.85
CA THR A 3 8.41 -7.48 -8.38
C THR A 3 7.32 -7.25 -7.34
N SER A 4 6.21 -6.67 -7.78
CA SER A 4 5.03 -6.46 -6.93
C SER A 4 3.99 -7.55 -7.20
N TYR A 5 3.38 -8.09 -6.15
CA TYR A 5 2.41 -9.19 -6.25
C TYR A 5 0.99 -8.79 -5.82
N ALA A 6 0.85 -7.74 -5.01
CA ALA A 6 -0.43 -7.30 -4.48
C ALA A 6 -0.53 -5.78 -4.45
N VAL A 7 -1.72 -5.27 -4.77
CA VAL A 7 -2.04 -3.84 -4.79
C VAL A 7 -3.46 -3.60 -4.27
N PRO A 8 -3.78 -3.89 -2.99
CA PRO A 8 -5.10 -3.56 -2.45
C PRO A 8 -5.26 -2.05 -2.30
N ALA A 9 -6.50 -1.59 -2.45
CA ALA A 9 -6.89 -0.20 -2.27
C ALA A 9 -7.94 -0.07 -1.17
N GLY A 10 -7.87 1.03 -0.43
CA GLY A 10 -8.76 1.33 0.69
C GLY A 10 -8.50 2.75 1.20
N ASP A 11 -9.46 3.32 1.93
CA ASP A 11 -9.30 4.61 2.60
C ASP A 11 -8.49 4.40 3.88
N LEU A 12 -7.20 4.76 3.87
CA LEU A 12 -6.26 4.45 4.96
C LEU A 12 -6.06 5.62 5.92
N ASP A 13 -6.31 6.85 5.48
CA ASP A 13 -6.20 8.05 6.31
C ASP A 13 -7.55 8.68 6.71
N GLY A 14 -8.66 8.15 6.18
CA GLY A 14 -10.02 8.51 6.55
C GLY A 14 -10.54 9.77 5.85
N ASP A 15 -9.92 10.18 4.74
CA ASP A 15 -10.33 11.37 3.99
C ASP A 15 -11.39 11.08 2.91
N GLY A 16 -11.70 9.80 2.68
CA GLY A 16 -12.72 9.34 1.76
C GLY A 16 -12.22 9.03 0.35
N ASP A 17 -10.93 9.22 0.07
CA ASP A 17 -10.28 8.81 -1.17
C ASP A 17 -9.58 7.45 -1.01
N LEU A 18 -9.50 6.69 -2.11
CA LEU A 18 -8.85 5.37 -2.07
C LEU A 18 -7.33 5.51 -2.18
N ASP A 19 -6.64 5.07 -1.15
CA ASP A 19 -5.20 4.88 -1.10
C ASP A 19 -4.81 3.49 -1.60
N VAL A 20 -3.50 3.26 -1.78
CA VAL A 20 -2.95 2.00 -2.29
C VAL A 20 -1.82 1.50 -1.42
N VAL A 21 -1.83 0.19 -1.14
CA VAL A 21 -0.68 -0.52 -0.58
C VAL A 21 -0.04 -1.37 -1.66
N VAL A 22 1.30 -1.40 -1.73
CA VAL A 22 2.04 -2.23 -2.70
C VAL A 22 2.82 -3.31 -1.95
N GLY A 23 2.42 -4.56 -2.15
CA GLY A 23 3.13 -5.75 -1.66
C GLY A 23 4.27 -6.13 -2.60
N ASN A 24 5.51 -6.03 -2.13
CA ASN A 24 6.71 -6.29 -2.90
C ASN A 24 7.43 -7.58 -2.46
N ASP A 25 8.09 -8.23 -3.41
CA ASP A 25 8.98 -9.36 -3.15
C ASP A 25 10.43 -8.90 -3.07
N ARG A 26 11.09 -9.28 -1.97
CA ARG A 26 12.48 -8.93 -1.64
C ARG A 26 12.70 -7.41 -1.60
N ALA A 27 11.66 -6.65 -1.28
CA ALA A 27 11.72 -5.21 -1.05
C ALA A 27 10.66 -4.78 -0.03
N GLN A 28 10.74 -3.53 0.41
CA GLN A 28 9.77 -2.98 1.36
C GLN A 28 8.38 -2.88 0.73
N ASN A 29 7.36 -3.11 1.53
CA ASN A 29 5.96 -2.86 1.16
C ASN A 29 5.66 -1.37 1.33
N LEU A 30 5.00 -0.76 0.34
CA LEU A 30 4.82 0.69 0.25
C LEU A 30 3.36 1.08 0.49
N ILE A 31 3.13 2.29 0.99
CA ILE A 31 1.82 2.92 1.12
C ILE A 31 1.83 4.21 0.32
N TYR A 32 0.86 4.36 -0.57
CA TYR A 32 0.66 5.55 -1.38
C TYR A 32 -0.70 6.17 -1.06
N SER A 33 -0.70 7.44 -0.66
CA SER A 33 -1.95 8.18 -0.45
C SER A 33 -2.39 8.89 -1.72
N ASN A 34 -3.69 8.90 -1.99
CA ASN A 34 -4.32 9.57 -3.12
C ASN A 34 -4.90 10.92 -2.71
N ASP A 35 -4.60 11.99 -3.46
CA ASP A 35 -5.13 13.33 -3.16
C ASP A 35 -6.55 13.60 -3.71
N GLY A 36 -7.31 12.56 -4.02
CA GLY A 36 -8.62 12.65 -4.67
C GLY A 36 -8.61 13.06 -6.14
N THR A 37 -7.45 13.48 -6.68
CA THR A 37 -7.28 13.83 -8.11
C THR A 37 -6.59 12.73 -8.91
N GLY A 38 -6.33 11.58 -8.28
CA GLY A 38 -5.59 10.47 -8.87
C GLY A 38 -4.07 10.67 -8.83
N ARG A 39 -3.57 11.63 -8.03
CA ARG A 39 -2.14 11.75 -7.76
C ARG A 39 -1.79 11.02 -6.48
N PHE A 40 -0.81 10.13 -6.61
CA PHE A 40 -0.35 9.29 -5.52
C PHE A 40 1.01 9.76 -5.02
N SER A 41 1.14 9.87 -3.70
CA SER A 41 2.40 10.21 -3.03
C SER A 41 2.80 9.10 -2.06
N LEU A 42 4.08 8.75 -2.00
CA LEU A 42 4.58 7.78 -1.03
C LEU A 42 4.48 8.38 0.37
N THR A 43 3.63 7.81 1.22
CA THR A 43 3.36 8.31 2.57
C THR A 43 3.89 7.39 3.66
N GLY A 44 4.19 6.12 3.34
CA GLY A 44 4.76 5.22 4.33
C GLY A 44 5.17 3.85 3.79
N TYR A 45 5.55 3.00 4.74
CA TYR A 45 5.93 1.61 4.53
C TYR A 45 5.12 0.75 5.49
N LEU A 46 4.58 -0.38 5.04
CA LEU A 46 3.96 -1.34 5.98
C LEU A 46 5.01 -1.96 6.91
N ALA A 47 6.22 -2.19 6.40
CA ALA A 47 7.35 -2.69 7.16
C ALA A 47 8.63 -1.98 6.71
N GLN A 48 9.49 -1.65 7.67
CA GLN A 48 10.75 -0.95 7.39
C GLN A 48 11.81 -1.87 6.75
N GLU A 49 11.65 -3.18 6.87
CA GLU A 49 12.56 -4.16 6.28
C GLU A 49 11.94 -4.80 5.02
N PRO A 50 12.76 -5.27 4.07
CA PRO A 50 12.29 -6.05 2.94
C PRO A 50 11.58 -7.33 3.38
N ASP A 51 10.51 -7.69 2.66
CA ASP A 51 9.76 -8.93 2.88
C ASP A 51 9.57 -9.69 1.57
N LEU A 52 9.10 -10.93 1.64
CA LEU A 52 8.75 -11.80 0.51
C LEU A 52 7.23 -11.78 0.29
N THR A 53 6.64 -10.59 0.25
CA THR A 53 5.18 -10.42 0.20
C THR A 53 4.62 -11.01 -1.08
N ARG A 54 3.66 -11.93 -0.92
CA ARG A 54 2.92 -12.55 -2.03
C ARG A 54 1.49 -12.06 -2.14
N ASP A 55 0.92 -11.65 -1.02
CA ASP A 55 -0.43 -11.11 -0.95
C ASP A 55 -0.52 -10.05 0.15
N VAL A 56 -1.45 -9.11 -0.02
CA VAL A 56 -1.80 -8.10 0.98
C VAL A 56 -3.32 -7.92 0.92
N GLN A 57 -3.98 -7.98 2.07
CA GLN A 57 -5.41 -7.74 2.20
C GLN A 57 -5.66 -6.62 3.21
N LEU A 58 -6.61 -5.76 2.88
CA LEU A 58 -7.11 -4.72 3.77
C LEU A 58 -8.43 -5.20 4.37
N ALA A 59 -8.57 -5.06 5.68
CA ALA A 59 -9.80 -5.41 6.40
C ALA A 59 -10.02 -4.42 7.53
N ASP A 60 -11.26 -3.95 7.64
CA ASP A 60 -11.76 -3.26 8.83
C ASP A 60 -12.28 -4.32 9.82
N LEU A 61 -11.83 -4.27 11.08
CA LEU A 61 -12.14 -5.26 12.13
C LEU A 61 -13.07 -4.72 13.22
N ASN A 62 -13.66 -3.54 13.00
CA ASN A 62 -14.54 -2.87 13.95
C ASN A 62 -15.89 -3.57 14.17
#